data_AF-A0AAE4P5P7-F1
#
_entry.id   AF-A0AAE4P5P7-F1
#
_cell.length_a   1.000
_cell.length_b   1.000
_cell.length_c   1.000
_cell.angle_alpha   90.00
_cell.angle_beta   90.00
_cell.angle_gamma   90.00
#
_symmetry.space_group_name_H-M   'P 1'
#
loop_
_entity.id
_entity.type
_entity.pdbx_description
1 polymer ?
#
loop_
_entity_poly.entity_id
_entity_poly.type
_entity_poly.pdbx_seq_one_letter_code
_entity_poly.pdbx_strand_id
1 'polypeptide(L)'
;MSTSVAHGLKVPEGLIVLYSALLLFSLLLAPLLAQLRGWRPAGLFFAVAAVYGVFGAVNLAPPQISQIAFQGTINVGSHGRFFISIGIAMAVFGAITWVQARFGAMLYPTLTKILFWVLHIALMGITSFQAVFAFLQLKPLRYIDYAKFLKTHVVIISWSGPLSHAALLGLLCLLLWSIMAKRLLR
;
A
#
# COMPACT_ATOMS: atom_id res chain seq x y z
N MET A 1 -10.14 -48.68 -4.33
CA MET A 1 -10.51 -47.40 -4.97
C MET A 1 -11.00 -46.46 -3.88
N SER A 2 -10.22 -45.44 -3.51
CA SER A 2 -10.59 -44.48 -2.47
C SER A 2 -10.79 -43.10 -3.11
N THR A 3 -12.02 -42.61 -3.07
CA THR A 3 -12.41 -41.28 -3.56
C THR A 3 -12.11 -40.23 -2.49
N SER A 4 -10.96 -39.57 -2.61
CA SER A 4 -10.66 -38.35 -1.86
C SER A 4 -11.38 -37.17 -2.51
N VAL A 5 -12.55 -36.82 -1.97
CA VAL A 5 -13.27 -35.60 -2.32
C VAL A 5 -12.55 -34.44 -1.65
N ALA A 6 -11.66 -33.78 -2.39
CA ALA A 6 -11.11 -32.49 -1.99
C ALA A 6 -12.24 -31.45 -2.05
N HIS A 7 -12.92 -31.24 -0.93
CA HIS A 7 -13.79 -30.07 -0.76
C HIS A 7 -12.91 -28.81 -0.73
N GLY A 8 -12.70 -28.22 -1.90
CA GLY A 8 -12.17 -26.87 -2.03
C GLY A 8 -13.11 -25.89 -1.33
N LEU A 9 -12.70 -25.40 -0.16
CA LEU A 9 -13.38 -24.31 0.54
C LEU A 9 -13.41 -23.08 -0.38
N LYS A 10 -14.58 -22.83 -0.99
CA LYS A 10 -14.85 -21.59 -1.72
C LYS A 10 -14.88 -20.44 -0.72
N VAL A 11 -13.82 -19.63 -0.71
CA VAL A 11 -13.89 -18.30 -0.08
C VAL A 11 -14.98 -17.51 -0.81
N PRO A 12 -15.98 -16.96 -0.11
CA PRO A 12 -17.07 -16.25 -0.77
C PRO A 12 -16.53 -15.00 -1.46
N GLU A 13 -16.76 -14.88 -2.77
CA GLU A 13 -16.28 -13.78 -3.62
C GLU A 13 -16.66 -12.39 -3.03
N GLY A 14 -17.80 -12.29 -2.35
CA GLY A 14 -18.25 -11.08 -1.67
C GLY A 14 -17.33 -10.60 -0.53
N LEU A 15 -16.64 -11.51 0.17
CA LEU A 15 -15.75 -11.15 1.28
C LEU A 15 -14.47 -10.48 0.76
N ILE A 16 -14.01 -10.88 -0.44
CA ILE A 16 -12.84 -10.31 -1.12
C ILE A 16 -13.14 -8.90 -1.64
N VAL A 17 -14.31 -8.73 -2.26
CA VAL A 17 -14.77 -7.41 -2.72
C VAL A 17 -14.92 -6.46 -1.54
N LEU A 18 -15.51 -6.94 -0.44
CA LEU A 18 -15.65 -6.17 0.80
C LEU A 18 -14.27 -5.78 1.37
N TYR A 19 -13.32 -6.70 1.45
CA TYR A 19 -11.96 -6.43 1.95
C TYR A 19 -11.23 -5.39 1.08
N SER A 20 -11.29 -5.54 -0.24
CA SER A 20 -10.64 -4.62 -1.18
C SER A 20 -11.27 -3.23 -1.13
N ALA A 21 -12.60 -3.14 -1.00
CA ALA A 21 -13.32 -1.90 -0.83
C ALA A 21 -12.95 -1.21 0.50
N LEU A 22 -12.91 -1.97 1.61
CA LEU A 22 -12.52 -1.46 2.92
C LEU A 22 -11.07 -0.94 2.91
N LEU A 23 -10.14 -1.67 2.29
CA LEU A 23 -8.75 -1.24 2.15
C LEU A 23 -8.65 0.07 1.35
N LEU A 24 -9.26 0.13 0.18
CA LEU A 24 -9.26 1.33 -0.67
C LEU A 24 -9.86 2.54 0.05
N PHE A 25 -11.00 2.34 0.71
CA PHE A 25 -11.68 3.39 1.43
C PHE A 25 -10.86 3.86 2.64
N SER A 26 -10.21 2.95 3.35
CA SER A 26 -9.30 3.28 4.46
C SER A 26 -8.07 4.06 3.99
N LEU A 27 -7.47 3.64 2.88
CA LEU A 27 -6.31 4.32 2.29
C LEU A 27 -6.66 5.73 1.79
N LEU A 28 -7.90 5.97 1.37
CA LEU A 28 -8.35 7.27 0.91
C LEU A 28 -8.74 8.17 2.10
N LEU A 29 -9.57 7.65 3.02
CA LEU A 29 -10.10 8.45 4.14
C LEU A 29 -9.06 8.78 5.21
N ALA A 30 -8.18 7.85 5.60
CA ALA A 30 -7.25 8.08 6.70
C ALA A 30 -6.35 9.32 6.50
N PRO A 31 -5.62 9.46 5.37
CA PRO A 31 -4.84 10.67 5.11
C PRO A 31 -5.71 11.89 4.83
N LEU A 32 -6.90 11.73 4.23
CA LEU A 32 -7.81 12.85 3.97
C LEU A 32 -8.33 13.48 5.27
N LEU A 33 -8.77 12.65 6.22
CA LEU A 33 -9.22 13.10 7.54
C LEU A 33 -8.08 13.75 8.33
N ALA A 34 -6.88 13.19 8.26
CA ALA A 34 -5.69 13.79 8.87
C ALA A 34 -5.39 15.17 8.26
N GLN A 35 -5.52 15.32 6.94
CA GLN A 35 -5.34 16.61 6.27
C GLN A 35 -6.43 17.63 6.64
N LEU A 36 -7.70 17.24 6.67
CA LEU A 36 -8.82 18.11 7.03
C LEU A 36 -8.73 18.59 8.49
N ARG A 37 -8.18 17.76 9.39
CA ARG A 37 -7.85 18.14 10.77
C ARG A 37 -6.62 19.04 10.89
N GLY A 38 -6.02 19.46 9.78
CA GLY A 38 -4.85 20.33 9.77
C GLY A 38 -3.57 19.67 10.25
N TRP A 39 -3.47 18.33 10.19
CA TRP A 39 -2.27 17.64 10.69
C TRP A 39 -1.02 18.08 9.92
N ARG A 40 0.11 18.04 10.64
CA ARG A 40 1.44 18.23 10.05
C ARG A 40 1.74 17.07 9.09
N PRO A 41 2.67 17.24 8.13
CA PRO A 41 2.95 16.22 7.11
C PRO A 41 3.25 14.84 7.71
N ALA A 42 3.96 14.78 8.84
CA ALA A 42 4.23 13.55 9.58
C ALA A 42 2.96 12.75 9.93
N GLY A 43 1.89 13.43 10.31
CA GLY A 43 0.62 12.77 10.65
C GLY A 43 -0.02 12.06 9.45
N LEU A 44 0.18 12.58 8.23
CA LEU A 44 -0.31 11.93 7.02
C LEU A 44 0.43 10.61 6.76
N PHE A 45 1.76 10.62 6.90
CA PHE A 45 2.60 9.43 6.78
C PHE A 45 2.23 8.37 7.84
N PHE A 46 2.06 8.77 9.09
CA PHE A 46 1.66 7.84 10.16
C PHE A 46 0.25 7.27 9.98
N ALA A 47 -0.72 8.07 9.52
CA ALA A 47 -2.07 7.59 9.25
C ALA A 47 -2.07 6.48 8.18
N VAL A 48 -1.32 6.68 7.09
CA VAL A 48 -1.20 5.67 6.02
C VAL A 48 -0.38 4.47 6.46
N ALA A 49 0.69 4.68 7.24
CA ALA A 49 1.49 3.59 7.82
C ALA A 49 0.63 2.66 8.68
N ALA A 50 -0.28 3.22 9.48
CA ALA A 50 -1.21 2.43 10.30
C ALA A 50 -2.16 1.59 9.44
N VAL A 51 -2.73 2.16 8.38
CA VAL A 51 -3.60 1.41 7.45
C VAL A 51 -2.82 0.26 6.81
N TYR A 52 -1.67 0.53 6.20
CA TYR A 52 -0.86 -0.52 5.57
C TYR A 52 -0.37 -1.58 6.57
N GLY A 53 -0.04 -1.19 7.80
CA GLY A 53 0.34 -2.10 8.87
C GLY A 53 -0.80 -3.03 9.30
N VAL A 54 -2.01 -2.51 9.51
CA VAL A 54 -3.19 -3.30 9.90
C VAL A 54 -3.55 -4.30 8.81
N PHE A 55 -3.70 -3.86 7.57
CA PHE A 55 -4.05 -4.74 6.46
C PHE A 55 -2.92 -5.72 6.11
N GLY A 56 -1.66 -5.33 6.30
CA GLY A 56 -0.52 -6.22 6.17
C GLY A 56 -0.48 -7.31 7.26
N ALA A 57 -0.78 -6.96 8.51
CA ALA A 57 -0.86 -7.91 9.61
C ALA A 57 -2.03 -8.90 9.44
N VAL A 58 -3.20 -8.42 8.98
CA VAL A 58 -4.35 -9.28 8.66
C VAL A 58 -3.99 -10.28 7.56
N ASN A 59 -3.23 -9.87 6.55
CA ASN A 59 -2.75 -10.75 5.48
C ASN A 59 -1.62 -11.72 5.92
N LEU A 60 -0.92 -11.44 7.02
CA LEU A 60 0.07 -12.36 7.60
C LEU A 60 -0.53 -13.35 8.59
N ALA A 61 -1.67 -13.02 9.21
CA ALA A 61 -2.37 -13.92 10.10
C ALA A 61 -2.81 -15.16 9.31
N PRO A 62 -2.33 -16.37 9.64
CA PRO A 62 -2.77 -17.56 8.93
C PRO A 62 -4.25 -17.76 9.25
N PRO A 63 -5.19 -17.71 8.26
CA PRO A 63 -6.46 -18.34 8.52
C PRO A 63 -6.15 -19.83 8.71
N GLN A 64 -6.78 -20.47 9.69
CA GLN A 64 -6.72 -21.93 9.88
C GLN A 64 -7.13 -22.71 8.60
N ILE A 65 -7.64 -22.00 7.58
CA ILE A 65 -8.06 -22.46 6.26
C ILE A 65 -6.91 -22.46 5.22
N SER A 66 -5.82 -21.69 5.40
CA SER A 66 -4.76 -21.55 4.36
C SER A 66 -3.70 -22.65 4.35
N GLN A 67 -3.59 -23.46 5.41
CA GLN A 67 -2.62 -24.56 5.42
C GLN A 67 -3.02 -25.75 4.53
N ILE A 68 -4.31 -25.89 4.21
CA ILE A 68 -4.83 -27.10 3.54
C ILE A 68 -5.03 -26.88 2.03
N ALA A 69 -5.18 -25.64 1.55
CA ALA A 69 -5.55 -25.35 0.15
C ALA A 69 -4.47 -24.70 -0.73
N PHE A 70 -3.32 -24.27 -0.18
CA PHE A 70 -2.39 -23.35 -0.86
C PHE A 70 -0.92 -23.80 -0.87
N GLN A 71 -0.64 -25.11 -0.86
CA GLN A 71 0.74 -25.61 -1.06
C GLN A 71 1.30 -25.36 -2.48
N GLY A 72 0.49 -24.92 -3.45
CA GLY A 72 0.89 -24.88 -4.87
C GLY A 72 1.01 -23.50 -5.53
N THR A 73 0.40 -22.44 -5.02
CA THR A 73 0.23 -21.20 -5.80
C THR A 73 0.21 -19.96 -4.90
N ILE A 74 1.25 -19.13 -5.07
CA ILE A 74 1.40 -17.74 -4.62
C ILE A 74 1.13 -17.53 -3.11
N ASN A 75 2.24 -17.59 -2.39
CA ASN A 75 2.38 -17.46 -0.95
C ASN A 75 1.63 -16.22 -0.40
N VAL A 76 0.52 -16.40 0.31
CA VAL A 76 -0.26 -15.33 0.98
C VAL A 76 0.64 -14.46 1.87
N GLY A 77 1.70 -15.06 2.44
CA GLY A 77 2.73 -14.34 3.20
C GLY A 77 3.54 -13.31 2.39
N SER A 78 3.61 -13.40 1.06
CA SER A 78 4.28 -12.38 0.24
C SER A 78 3.50 -11.07 0.20
N HIS A 79 2.17 -11.14 0.23
CA HIS A 79 1.29 -9.97 0.16
C HIS A 79 1.29 -9.22 1.50
N GLY A 80 1.16 -9.92 2.62
CA GLY A 80 1.27 -9.31 3.94
C GLY A 80 2.61 -8.63 4.17
N ARG A 81 3.71 -9.28 3.76
CA ARG A 81 5.06 -8.67 3.81
C ARG A 81 5.17 -7.41 2.96
N PHE A 82 4.58 -7.39 1.76
CA PHE A 82 4.60 -6.21 0.89
C PHE A 82 3.89 -5.01 1.53
N PHE A 83 2.69 -5.21 2.06
CA PHE A 83 1.94 -4.16 2.77
C PHE A 83 2.68 -3.64 4.01
N ILE A 84 3.27 -4.55 4.79
CA ILE A 84 4.07 -4.17 5.97
C ILE A 84 5.29 -3.36 5.56
N SER A 85 6.01 -3.75 4.50
CA SER A 85 7.17 -2.99 4.01
C SER A 85 6.79 -1.56 3.60
N ILE A 86 5.65 -1.37 2.94
CA ILE A 86 5.14 -0.02 2.62
C ILE A 86 4.78 0.73 3.90
N GLY A 87 4.10 0.08 4.85
CA GLY A 87 3.77 0.68 6.14
C GLY A 87 5.01 1.15 6.92
N ILE A 88 6.06 0.32 6.95
CA ILE A 88 7.34 0.66 7.57
C ILE A 88 7.99 1.85 6.87
N ALA A 89 8.05 1.84 5.53
CA ALA A 89 8.63 2.95 4.78
C ALA A 89 7.89 4.27 5.07
N MET A 90 6.56 4.25 5.11
CA MET A 90 5.74 5.41 5.46
C MET A 90 5.99 5.85 6.91
N ALA A 91 6.13 4.92 7.86
CA ALA A 91 6.46 5.24 9.25
C ALA A 91 7.84 5.91 9.38
N VAL A 92 8.84 5.45 8.61
CA VAL A 92 10.18 6.06 8.57
C VAL A 92 10.11 7.50 8.05
N PHE A 93 9.41 7.76 6.94
CA PHE A 93 9.20 9.12 6.45
C PHE A 93 8.41 9.98 7.46
N GLY A 94 7.42 9.40 8.13
CA GLY A 94 6.67 10.04 9.22
C GLY A 94 7.57 10.45 10.38
N ALA A 95 8.48 9.57 10.80
CA ALA A 95 9.44 9.86 11.86
C ALA A 95 10.44 10.96 11.46
N ILE A 96 11.01 10.89 10.25
CA ILE A 96 11.94 11.90 9.74
C ILE A 96 11.25 13.27 9.68
N THR A 97 10.05 13.33 9.09
CA THR A 97 9.29 14.59 8.99
C THR A 97 8.87 15.12 10.36
N TRP A 98 8.53 14.25 11.31
CA TRP A 98 8.21 14.64 12.68
C TRP A 98 9.42 15.25 13.40
N VAL A 99 10.59 14.60 13.31
CA VAL A 99 11.86 15.11 13.86
C VAL A 99 12.18 16.47 13.23
N GLN A 100 12.12 16.60 11.90
CA GLN A 100 12.39 17.87 11.24
C GLN A 100 11.43 18.97 11.67
N ALA A 101 10.13 18.67 11.80
CA ALA A 101 9.14 19.63 12.26
C ALA A 101 9.35 20.02 13.75
N ARG A 102 9.81 19.08 14.59
CA ARG A 102 10.07 19.33 16.02
C ARG A 102 11.27 20.24 16.22
N PHE A 103 12.33 20.05 15.43
CA PHE A 103 13.54 20.88 15.49
C PHE A 103 13.44 22.15 14.64
N GLY A 104 12.32 22.44 13.98
CA GLY A 104 12.19 23.59 13.07
C GLY A 104 13.13 23.50 11.86
N ALA A 105 13.50 22.29 11.45
CA ALA A 105 14.30 22.03 10.26
C ALA A 105 13.46 21.83 9.00
N MET A 106 12.12 21.86 9.11
CA MET A 106 11.20 21.66 8.00
C MET A 106 10.84 22.99 7.33
N LEU A 107 11.42 23.27 6.16
CA LEU A 107 11.25 24.52 5.42
C LEU A 107 10.00 24.52 4.55
N TYR A 108 9.63 23.37 3.96
CA TYR A 108 8.57 23.28 2.95
C TYR A 108 7.47 22.27 3.34
N PRO A 109 6.64 22.55 4.36
CA PRO A 109 5.60 21.65 4.82
C PRO A 109 4.53 21.39 3.76
N THR A 110 4.13 22.40 2.99
CA THR A 110 3.11 22.27 1.93
C THR A 110 3.61 21.37 0.79
N LEU A 111 4.84 21.57 0.34
CA LEU A 111 5.43 20.76 -0.74
C LEU A 111 5.61 19.29 -0.30
N THR A 112 5.92 19.06 0.98
CA THR A 112 5.97 17.70 1.56
C THR A 112 4.59 17.04 1.51
N LYS A 113 3.50 17.77 1.79
CA LYS A 113 2.12 17.22 1.67
C LYS A 113 1.77 16.88 0.23
N ILE A 114 2.14 17.73 -0.73
CA ILE A 114 1.89 17.48 -2.16
C ILE A 114 2.64 16.21 -2.60
N LEU A 115 3.94 16.12 -2.32
CA LEU A 115 4.73 14.95 -2.68
C LEU A 115 4.26 13.69 -1.95
N PHE A 116 3.81 13.80 -0.70
CA PHE A 116 3.15 12.72 0.01
C PHE A 116 1.93 12.19 -0.76
N TRP A 117 1.04 13.06 -1.25
CA TRP A 117 -0.14 12.61 -2.00
C TRP A 117 0.21 11.98 -3.33
N VAL A 118 1.19 12.53 -4.06
CA VAL A 118 1.68 11.92 -5.31
C VAL A 118 2.21 10.51 -5.03
N LEU A 119 3.03 10.34 -3.99
CA LEU A 119 3.53 9.04 -3.58
C LEU A 119 2.40 8.10 -3.17
N HIS A 120 1.47 8.57 -2.33
CA HIS A 120 0.38 7.77 -1.78
C HIS A 120 -0.56 7.26 -2.87
N ILE A 121 -0.96 8.13 -3.81
CA ILE A 121 -1.81 7.74 -4.94
C ILE A 121 -1.10 6.72 -5.84
N ALA A 122 0.20 6.93 -6.10
CA ALA A 122 0.99 5.97 -6.87
C ALA A 122 1.07 4.59 -6.16
N LEU A 123 1.29 4.57 -4.85
CA LEU A 123 1.29 3.33 -4.06
C LEU A 123 -0.08 2.66 -4.01
N MET A 124 -1.17 3.44 -3.94
CA MET A 124 -2.53 2.91 -4.08
C MET A 124 -2.71 2.22 -5.44
N GLY A 125 -2.22 2.79 -6.54
CA GLY A 125 -2.28 2.17 -7.87
C GLY A 125 -1.57 0.80 -7.95
N ILE A 126 -0.47 0.63 -7.21
CA ILE A 126 0.28 -0.65 -7.15
C ILE A 126 -0.44 -1.67 -6.25
N THR A 127 -1.03 -1.23 -5.14
CA THR A 127 -1.56 -2.12 -4.09
C THR A 127 -3.05 -2.49 -4.27
N SER A 128 -3.82 -1.68 -4.99
CA SER A 128 -5.29 -1.76 -5.06
C SER A 128 -5.86 -3.01 -5.73
N PHE A 129 -5.08 -3.73 -6.52
CA PHE A 129 -5.57 -4.90 -7.27
C PHE A 129 -4.82 -6.20 -6.99
N GLN A 130 -3.78 -6.20 -6.14
CA GLN A 130 -3.02 -7.41 -5.83
C GLN A 130 -3.87 -8.52 -5.20
N ALA A 131 -4.80 -8.18 -4.30
CA ALA A 131 -5.71 -9.15 -3.67
C ALA A 131 -6.66 -9.80 -4.69
N VAL A 132 -7.15 -9.04 -5.68
CA VAL A 132 -8.02 -9.54 -6.74
C VAL A 132 -7.25 -10.53 -7.64
N PHE A 133 -5.98 -10.24 -7.96
CA PHE A 133 -5.13 -11.11 -8.79
C PHE A 133 -4.80 -12.47 -8.15
N ALA A 134 -4.49 -12.49 -6.84
CA ALA A 134 -4.21 -13.74 -6.12
C ALA A 134 -5.38 -14.74 -6.21
N PHE A 135 -6.62 -14.24 -6.32
CA PHE A 135 -7.81 -15.07 -6.48
C PHE A 135 -8.16 -15.39 -7.93
N LEU A 136 -7.96 -14.47 -8.87
CA LEU A 136 -8.22 -14.73 -10.30
C LEU A 136 -7.27 -15.79 -10.86
N GLN A 137 -6.04 -15.91 -10.33
CA GLN A 137 -5.09 -16.97 -10.70
C GLN A 137 -5.50 -18.38 -10.24
N LEU A 138 -6.49 -18.52 -9.36
CA LEU A 138 -7.09 -19.82 -9.00
C LEU A 138 -8.12 -20.30 -10.02
N LYS A 139 -8.55 -19.47 -10.99
CA LYS A 139 -9.47 -19.85 -12.06
C LYS A 139 -8.70 -20.21 -13.35
N PRO A 140 -9.05 -21.32 -14.04
CA PRO A 140 -8.35 -21.75 -15.25
C PRO A 140 -8.48 -20.72 -16.39
N LEU A 141 -7.40 -20.60 -17.18
CA LEU A 141 -7.08 -19.62 -18.23
C LEU A 141 -8.12 -19.38 -19.37
N ARG A 142 -9.36 -19.86 -19.28
CA ARG A 142 -10.31 -19.88 -20.41
C ARG A 142 -11.37 -18.76 -20.44
N TYR A 143 -11.30 -17.74 -19.60
CA TYR A 143 -12.23 -16.60 -19.67
C TYR A 143 -11.65 -15.43 -20.50
N ILE A 144 -12.38 -15.06 -21.55
CA ILE A 144 -12.01 -14.03 -22.54
C ILE A 144 -11.97 -12.62 -21.92
N ASP A 145 -12.72 -12.38 -20.83
CA ASP A 145 -12.82 -11.07 -20.19
C ASP A 145 -11.58 -10.63 -19.39
N TYR A 146 -10.66 -11.56 -19.07
CA TYR A 146 -9.41 -11.24 -18.37
C TYR A 146 -8.51 -10.28 -19.16
N ALA A 147 -8.48 -10.39 -20.49
CA ALA A 147 -7.53 -9.65 -21.31
C ALA A 147 -7.68 -8.13 -21.16
N LYS A 148 -8.91 -7.63 -21.01
CA LYS A 148 -9.17 -6.19 -20.86
C LYS A 148 -8.79 -5.70 -19.46
N PHE A 149 -9.16 -6.44 -18.41
CA PHE A 149 -8.82 -6.09 -17.03
C PHE A 149 -7.31 -6.13 -16.77
N LEU A 150 -6.64 -7.17 -17.27
CA LEU A 150 -5.20 -7.35 -17.13
C LEU A 150 -4.43 -6.25 -17.90
N LYS A 151 -4.91 -5.85 -19.09
CA LYS A 151 -4.35 -4.73 -19.84
C LYS A 151 -4.48 -3.40 -19.09
N THR A 152 -5.65 -3.09 -18.53
CA THR A 152 -5.84 -1.87 -17.73
C THR A 152 -4.94 -1.86 -16.50
N HIS A 153 -4.79 -3.00 -15.84
CA HIS A 153 -3.93 -3.11 -14.66
C HIS A 153 -2.44 -2.94 -14.98
N VAL A 154 -1.96 -3.57 -16.05
CA VAL A 154 -0.58 -3.40 -16.54
C VAL A 154 -0.30 -1.91 -16.79
N VAL A 155 -1.23 -1.20 -17.43
CA VAL A 155 -1.10 0.26 -17.63
C VAL A 155 -1.01 1.01 -16.30
N ILE A 156 -1.88 0.70 -15.32
CA ILE A 156 -1.84 1.35 -13.99
C ILE A 156 -0.49 1.13 -13.31
N ILE A 157 0.03 -0.09 -13.29
CA ILE A 157 1.33 -0.40 -12.67
C ILE A 157 2.47 0.30 -13.42
N SER A 158 2.46 0.27 -14.76
CA SER A 158 3.49 0.90 -15.58
C SER A 158 3.64 2.39 -15.32
N TRP A 159 2.57 3.09 -14.96
CA TRP A 159 2.62 4.50 -14.57
C TRP A 159 2.89 4.70 -13.09
N SER A 160 2.30 3.86 -12.24
CA SER A 160 2.39 4.01 -10.78
C SER A 160 3.80 3.73 -10.25
N GLY A 161 4.52 2.76 -10.83
CA GLY A 161 5.88 2.42 -10.43
C GLY A 161 6.86 3.60 -10.60
N PRO A 162 7.07 4.13 -11.82
CA PRO A 162 7.94 5.28 -12.03
C PRO A 162 7.51 6.51 -11.21
N LEU A 163 6.21 6.76 -11.11
CA LEU A 163 5.68 7.89 -10.35
C LEU A 163 5.99 7.78 -8.85
N SER A 164 5.87 6.59 -8.25
CA SER A 164 6.22 6.39 -6.85
C SER A 164 7.71 6.59 -6.60
N HIS A 165 8.58 6.13 -7.51
CA HIS A 165 10.03 6.33 -7.40
C HIS A 165 10.41 7.80 -7.52
N ALA A 166 9.83 8.53 -8.49
CA ALA A 166 10.05 9.96 -8.64
C ALA A 166 9.59 10.74 -7.40
N ALA A 167 8.43 10.41 -6.83
CA ALA A 167 7.91 11.05 -5.63
C ALA A 167 8.77 10.74 -4.38
N LEU A 168 9.26 9.51 -4.25
CA LEU A 168 10.20 9.12 -3.17
C LEU A 168 11.51 9.89 -3.26
N LEU A 169 12.11 9.98 -4.44
CA LEU A 169 13.33 10.75 -4.65
C LEU A 169 13.10 12.24 -4.38
N GLY A 170 11.98 12.80 -4.86
CA GLY A 170 11.59 14.17 -4.57
C GLY A 170 11.44 14.44 -3.06
N LEU A 171 10.81 13.53 -2.31
CA LEU A 171 10.68 13.62 -0.86
C LEU A 171 12.05 13.56 -0.17
N LEU A 172 12.90 12.60 -0.53
CA LEU A 172 14.24 12.46 0.04
C LEU A 172 15.09 13.71 -0.21
N CYS A 173 15.13 14.19 -1.45
CA CYS A 173 15.85 15.41 -1.81
C CYS A 173 15.33 16.62 -1.02
N LEU A 174 14.01 16.78 -0.90
CA LEU A 174 13.41 17.87 -0.16
C LEU A 174 13.74 17.82 1.34
N LEU A 175 13.66 16.64 1.95
CA LEU A 175 13.97 16.44 3.36
C LEU A 175 15.46 16.68 3.64
N LEU A 176 16.36 16.20 2.77
CA LEU A 176 17.80 16.44 2.88
C LEU A 176 18.13 17.92 2.69
N TRP A 177 17.56 18.55 1.68
CA TRP A 177 17.72 19.98 1.42
C TRP A 177 17.27 20.81 2.63
N SER A 178 16.15 20.44 3.24
CA SER A 178 15.63 21.13 4.42
C SER A 178 16.62 21.12 5.60
N ILE A 179 17.36 20.02 5.78
CA ILE A 179 18.42 19.91 6.78
C ILE A 179 19.65 20.75 6.37
N MET A 180 20.09 20.65 5.11
CA MET A 180 21.26 21.37 4.60
C MET A 180 21.08 22.88 4.66
N ALA A 181 19.96 23.39 4.15
CA ALA A 181 19.67 24.83 4.14
C ALA A 181 19.62 25.40 5.57
N LYS A 182 19.07 24.67 6.54
CA LYS A 182 19.13 25.09 7.94
C LYS A 182 20.55 25.14 8.50
N ARG A 183 21.44 24.23 8.08
CA ARG A 183 22.86 24.25 8.49
C ARG A 183 23.64 25.38 7.83
N LEU A 184 23.31 25.75 6.59
CA LEU A 184 23.96 26.84 5.86
C LEU A 184 23.52 28.23 6.33
N LEU A 185 22.31 28.35 6.89
CA LEU A 185 21.76 29.60 7.44
C LEU A 185 22.14 29.84 8.92
N ARG A 186 22.98 28.98 9.51
CA ARG A 186 23.55 29.11 10.85
C ARG A 186 25.06 29.31 10.73
#